data_AF-A0ABC8UJ00-F1
#
_entry.id   AF-A0ABC8UJ00-F1
#
_cell.length_a   1.000
_cell.length_b   1.000
_cell.length_c   1.000
_cell.angle_alpha   90.00
_cell.angle_beta   90.00
_cell.angle_gamma   90.00
#
_symmetry.space_group_name_H-M   'P 1'
#
loop_
_entity.id
_entity.type
_entity.pdbx_description
1 polymer ?
#
loop_
_entity_poly.entity_id
_entity_poly.type
_entity_poly.pdbx_seq_one_letter_code
_entity_poly.pdbx_strand_id
1 'polypeptide(L)'
;MARFLEVQARQEDQTEKTDIEGAQHCSTLFIANLGPSCTEDELKQVLSQYPGFNALKVRARSGMPVAFADFEEVEQANEAKNALQGSSLPSSDRGGMHIEYARSKMRKP
;
A
#
# COMPACT_ATOMS: atom_id res chain seq x y z
N MET A 1 -27.35 -25.33 -30.70
CA MET A 1 -26.00 -24.83 -31.02
C MET A 1 -25.82 -23.51 -30.26
N ALA A 2 -25.65 -23.51 -28.94
CA ALA A 2 -24.41 -23.78 -28.18
C ALA A 2 -23.34 -22.68 -28.34
N ARG A 3 -22.96 -22.11 -27.18
CA ARG A 3 -21.79 -21.26 -26.83
C ARG A 3 -21.92 -19.77 -27.20
N PHE A 4 -21.59 -18.77 -26.38
CA PHE A 4 -20.56 -18.60 -25.33
C PHE A 4 -21.13 -17.57 -24.31
N LEU A 5 -21.35 -17.89 -23.02
CA LEU A 5 -20.44 -17.57 -21.91
C LEU A 5 -19.45 -16.42 -22.18
N GLU A 6 -19.70 -15.22 -21.65
CA GLU A 6 -18.81 -14.68 -20.62
C GLU A 6 -19.60 -13.76 -19.67
N VAL A 7 -19.77 -14.30 -18.48
CA VAL A 7 -20.00 -13.57 -17.24
C VAL A 7 -18.96 -12.44 -17.18
N GLN A 8 -19.33 -11.20 -17.52
CA GLN A 8 -18.64 -10.07 -16.92
C GLN A 8 -19.21 -9.93 -15.52
N ALA A 9 -18.59 -10.70 -14.63
CA ALA A 9 -18.73 -10.59 -13.21
C ALA A 9 -18.62 -9.10 -12.84
N ARG A 10 -19.65 -8.65 -12.12
CA ARG A 10 -19.57 -7.55 -11.17
C ARG A 10 -18.17 -7.50 -10.57
N GLN A 11 -17.39 -6.50 -10.94
CA GLN A 11 -16.45 -5.90 -9.99
C GLN A 11 -17.13 -4.65 -9.43
N GLU A 12 -18.22 -4.90 -8.72
CA GLU A 12 -18.59 -4.11 -7.56
C GLU A 12 -17.43 -4.25 -6.56
N ASP A 13 -16.46 -3.36 -6.67
CA ASP A 13 -16.00 -2.63 -5.50
C ASP A 13 -15.58 -1.25 -5.99
N GLN A 14 -16.61 -0.48 -6.29
CA GLN A 14 -16.60 0.96 -6.27
C GLN A 14 -16.63 1.35 -4.79
N THR A 15 -15.51 1.23 -4.08
CA THR A 15 -15.35 1.91 -2.79
C THR A 15 -15.08 3.37 -3.09
N GLU A 16 -16.21 4.04 -3.36
CA GLU A 16 -16.54 5.40 -3.00
C GLU A 16 -15.43 6.44 -3.12
N LYS A 17 -15.56 7.29 -4.14
CA LYS A 17 -15.04 8.65 -4.08
C LYS A 17 -15.55 9.30 -2.80
N THR A 18 -14.69 9.42 -1.80
CA THR A 18 -14.86 10.46 -0.78
C THR A 18 -13.71 11.45 -0.94
N ASP A 19 -14.16 12.68 -1.19
CA ASP A 19 -13.37 13.87 -1.28
C ASP A 19 -12.52 14.09 -0.02
N ILE A 20 -11.49 14.91 -0.22
CA ILE A 20 -10.47 15.33 0.74
C ILE A 20 -11.12 15.76 2.07
N GLU A 21 -10.87 15.03 3.16
CA GLU A 21 -10.59 15.51 4.53
C GLU A 21 -10.62 14.33 5.53
N GLY A 22 -9.44 13.84 5.91
CA GLY A 22 -9.30 12.73 6.85
C GLY A 22 -9.24 11.39 6.13
N ALA A 23 -8.03 10.90 5.86
CA ALA A 23 -7.80 9.63 5.22
C ALA A 23 -8.58 8.51 5.96
N GLN A 24 -9.68 8.05 5.37
CA GLN A 24 -10.48 6.98 5.97
C GLN A 24 -9.59 5.76 6.14
N HIS A 25 -9.63 5.19 7.33
CA HIS A 25 -8.90 4.01 7.73
C HIS A 25 -8.93 2.95 6.61
N CYS A 26 -7.80 2.73 5.94
CA CYS A 26 -7.66 1.74 4.87
C CYS A 26 -6.70 0.63 5.27
N SER A 27 -7.00 -0.60 4.85
CA SER A 27 -6.10 -1.76 5.03
C SER A 27 -4.87 -1.67 4.14
N THR A 28 -4.87 -0.79 3.13
CA THR A 28 -3.70 -0.53 2.31
C THR A 28 -3.05 0.78 2.72
N LEU A 29 -1.73 0.75 2.89
CA LEU A 29 -0.89 1.90 3.20
C LEU A 29 -0.13 2.35 1.96
N PHE A 30 -0.01 3.67 1.81
CA PHE A 30 0.84 4.34 0.85
C PHE A 30 2.10 4.84 1.56
N ILE A 31 3.26 4.43 1.05
CA ILE A 31 4.57 4.75 1.60
C ILE A 31 5.30 5.62 0.58
N ALA A 32 5.61 6.85 0.98
CA ALA A 32 6.32 7.85 0.21
C ALA A 32 7.61 8.25 0.91
N ASN A 33 8.33 9.19 0.29
CA ASN A 33 9.63 9.65 0.74
C ASN A 33 10.67 8.51 0.85
N LEU A 34 10.59 7.55 -0.06
CA LEU A 34 11.54 6.45 -0.14
C LEU A 34 12.82 6.92 -0.86
N GLY A 35 13.97 6.49 -0.36
CA GLY A 35 15.26 6.74 -1.00
C GLY A 35 15.36 6.09 -2.39
N PRO A 36 16.23 6.59 -3.27
CA PRO A 36 16.44 6.01 -4.60
C PRO A 36 16.94 4.56 -4.56
N SER A 37 17.56 4.15 -3.44
CA SER A 37 18.05 2.79 -3.20
C SER A 37 17.00 1.89 -2.54
N CYS A 38 15.82 2.43 -2.18
CA CYS A 38 14.78 1.66 -1.52
C CYS A 38 14.19 0.62 -2.48
N THR A 39 14.14 -0.62 -2.00
CA THR A 39 13.65 -1.77 -2.79
C THR A 39 12.37 -2.35 -2.19
N GLU A 40 11.63 -3.07 -3.02
CA GLU A 40 10.45 -3.82 -2.60
C GLU A 40 10.80 -4.85 -1.52
N ASP A 41 11.91 -5.56 -1.69
CA ASP A 41 12.32 -6.61 -0.75
C ASP A 41 12.59 -6.08 0.65
N GLU A 42 13.24 -4.92 0.77
CA GLU A 42 13.51 -4.29 2.07
C GLU A 42 12.22 -3.86 2.76
N LEU A 43 11.35 -3.14 2.06
CA LEU A 43 10.05 -2.75 2.59
C LEU A 43 9.22 -3.96 2.98
N LYS A 44 9.20 -4.98 2.12
CA LYS A 44 8.53 -6.24 2.39
C LYS A 44 9.08 -6.90 3.65
N GLN A 45 10.40 -6.93 3.85
CA GLN A 45 11.03 -7.51 5.04
C GLN A 45 10.68 -6.73 6.32
N VAL A 46 10.53 -5.41 6.23
CA VAL A 46 10.10 -4.57 7.35
C VAL A 46 8.61 -4.75 7.63
N LEU A 47 7.78 -4.75 6.60
CA LEU A 47 6.32 -4.85 6.71
C LEU A 47 5.84 -6.27 7.02
N SER A 48 6.56 -7.30 6.60
CA SER A 48 6.26 -8.70 6.93
C SER A 48 6.47 -9.04 8.39
N GLN A 49 7.15 -8.18 9.16
CA GLN A 49 7.24 -8.31 10.61
C GLN A 49 5.91 -7.95 11.30
N TYR A 50 5.04 -7.22 10.61
CA TYR A 50 3.72 -6.85 11.13
C TYR A 50 2.67 -7.87 10.70
N PRO A 51 1.71 -8.21 11.59
CA PRO A 51 0.67 -9.17 11.29
C PRO A 51 -0.23 -8.69 10.15
N GLY A 52 -0.70 -9.64 9.35
CA GLY A 52 -1.64 -9.42 8.25
C GLY A 52 -1.10 -8.68 7.04
N PHE A 53 0.22 -8.46 6.94
CA PHE A 53 0.83 -8.08 5.67
C PHE A 53 0.49 -9.10 4.57
N ASN A 54 -0.13 -8.60 3.49
CA ASN A 54 -0.62 -9.41 2.37
C ASN A 54 0.29 -9.28 1.15
N ALA A 55 0.50 -8.04 0.71
CA ALA A 55 1.24 -7.75 -0.50
C ALA A 55 1.94 -6.40 -0.40
N LEU A 56 3.05 -6.26 -1.13
CA LEU A 56 3.70 -4.97 -1.35
C LEU A 56 3.77 -4.72 -2.85
N LYS A 57 3.72 -3.44 -3.24
CA LYS A 57 4.01 -3.02 -4.60
C LYS A 57 4.77 -1.71 -4.61
N VAL A 58 6.01 -1.75 -5.07
CA VAL A 58 6.79 -0.53 -5.32
C VAL A 58 6.45 0.06 -6.69
N ARG A 59 6.31 1.38 -6.74
CA ARG A 59 6.08 2.19 -7.94
C ARG A 59 7.08 3.35 -7.92
N ALA A 60 7.78 3.57 -9.03
CA ALA A 60 8.58 4.78 -9.19
C ALA A 60 7.77 5.84 -9.94
N ARG A 61 7.58 7.02 -9.34
CA ARG A 61 6.95 8.17 -9.99
C ARG A 61 7.95 9.31 -10.08
N SER A 62 8.34 9.66 -11.31
CA SER A 62 9.21 10.82 -11.59
C SER A 62 10.52 10.85 -10.78
N GLY A 63 11.15 9.69 -10.59
CA GLY A 63 12.41 9.57 -9.84
C GLY A 63 12.26 9.50 -8.31
N MET A 64 11.03 9.52 -7.79
CA MET A 64 10.74 9.19 -6.39
C MET A 64 10.06 7.83 -6.31
N PRO A 65 10.68 6.83 -5.68
CA PRO A 65 10.01 5.57 -5.38
C PRO A 65 8.94 5.80 -4.31
N VAL A 66 7.83 5.13 -4.49
CA VAL A 66 6.72 5.01 -3.54
C VAL A 66 6.33 3.55 -3.46
N ALA A 67 5.73 3.12 -2.36
CA ALA A 67 5.27 1.76 -2.19
C ALA A 67 3.84 1.73 -1.69
N PHE A 68 3.17 0.63 -1.98
CA PHE A 68 1.85 0.34 -1.47
C PHE A 68 1.93 -0.98 -0.71
N ALA A 69 1.53 -0.98 0.54
CA ALA A 69 1.51 -2.16 1.40
C ALA A 69 0.06 -2.52 1.69
N ASP A 70 -0.37 -3.71 1.28
CA ASP A 70 -1.69 -4.24 1.57
C ASP A 70 -1.66 -5.06 2.85
N PHE A 71 -2.61 -4.81 3.73
CA PHE A 71 -2.86 -5.60 4.92
C PHE A 71 -4.23 -6.26 4.87
N GLU A 72 -4.40 -7.28 5.70
CA GLU A 72 -5.66 -7.98 5.87
C GLU A 72 -6.68 -7.05 6.55
N GLU A 73 -6.28 -6.48 7.70
CA GLU A 73 -7.10 -5.56 8.48
C GLU A 73 -6.53 -4.15 8.57
N VAL A 74 -7.43 -3.21 8.86
CA VAL A 74 -7.07 -1.79 8.98
C VAL A 74 -6.33 -1.48 10.28
N GLU A 75 -6.64 -2.18 11.37
CA GLU A 75 -5.94 -2.02 12.65
C GLU A 75 -4.46 -2.38 12.54
N GLN A 76 -4.17 -3.50 11.85
CA GLN A 76 -2.81 -3.96 11.55
C GLN A 76 -2.07 -2.97 10.65
N ALA A 77 -2.74 -2.45 9.63
CA ALA A 77 -2.19 -1.39 8.78
C ALA A 77 -1.87 -0.13 9.60
N ASN A 78 -2.75 0.28 10.52
CA ASN A 78 -2.53 1.44 11.38
C ASN A 78 -1.33 1.22 12.33
N GLU A 79 -1.18 0.03 12.87
CA GLU A 79 -0.03 -0.33 13.70
C GLU A 79 1.28 -0.24 12.93
N ALA A 80 1.35 -0.89 11.76
CA ALA A 80 2.51 -0.82 10.87
C ALA A 80 2.80 0.62 10.44
N LYS A 81 1.76 1.40 10.11
CA LYS A 81 1.88 2.83 9.81
C LYS A 81 2.52 3.58 10.97
N ASN A 82 2.00 3.50 12.18
CA ASN A 82 2.49 4.30 13.30
C ASN A 82 3.91 3.89 13.72
N ALA A 83 4.25 2.61 13.59
CA ALA A 83 5.59 2.11 13.91
C ALA A 83 6.65 2.50 12.86
N LEU A 84 6.25 2.58 11.58
CA LEU A 84 7.16 2.88 10.47
C LEU A 84 7.10 4.35 10.02
N GLN A 85 6.13 5.12 10.49
CA GLN A 85 5.99 6.55 10.17
C GLN A 85 7.21 7.33 10.65
N GLY A 86 7.87 8.03 9.73
CA GLY A 86 9.10 8.76 10.01
C GLY A 86 10.32 7.87 10.26
N SER A 87 10.21 6.54 10.09
CA SER A 87 11.34 5.62 10.23
C SER A 87 12.29 5.80 9.05
N SER A 88 13.58 5.91 9.32
CA SER A 88 14.60 5.95 8.28
C SER A 88 14.95 4.54 7.85
N LEU A 89 14.70 4.24 6.57
CA LEU A 89 15.19 3.01 5.97
C LEU A 89 16.71 3.09 5.77
N PRO A 90 17.45 1.98 5.94
CA PRO A 90 18.87 1.93 5.62
C PRO A 90 19.15 2.30 4.16
N SER A 91 18.20 2.06 3.25
CA SER A 91 18.33 2.46 1.85
C SER A 91 17.87 3.89 1.54
N SER A 92 17.54 4.69 2.56
CA SER A 92 17.07 6.07 2.43
C SER A 92 17.98 7.06 3.14
N ASP A 93 18.83 7.75 2.38
CA ASP A 93 19.56 8.94 2.84
C ASP A 93 18.69 10.22 2.84
N ARG A 94 17.43 10.13 2.38
CA ARG A 94 16.56 11.29 2.15
C ARG A 94 15.73 11.68 3.38
N GLY A 95 15.75 10.86 4.43
CA GLY A 95 15.00 11.04 5.67
C GLY A 95 14.04 9.89 5.99
N GLY A 96 13.14 10.12 6.94
CA GLY A 96 12.13 9.15 7.36
C GLY A 96 11.04 8.91 6.31
N MET A 97 10.57 7.66 6.20
CA MET A 97 9.46 7.28 5.34
C MET A 97 8.18 8.02 5.73
N HIS A 98 7.35 8.38 4.75
CA HIS A 98 6.03 8.94 5.01
C HIS A 98 4.94 7.93 4.67
N ILE A 99 4.12 7.57 5.64
CA ILE A 99 3.10 6.53 5.52
C ILE A 99 1.73 7.14 5.74
N GLU A 100 0.88 6.98 4.73
CA GLU A 100 -0.50 7.43 4.73
C GLU A 100 -1.42 6.26 4.38
N TYR A 101 -2.71 6.39 4.68
CA TYR A 101 -3.68 5.45 4.15
C TYR A 101 -3.78 5.61 2.63
N ALA A 102 -3.77 4.50 1.92
CA ALA A 102 -3.98 4.51 0.48
C ALA A 102 -5.39 5.01 0.17
N ARG A 103 -5.56 5.62 -1.00
CA ARG A 103 -6.87 6.10 -1.49
C ARG A 103 -7.86 4.96 -1.74
N SER A 104 -7.39 3.72 -1.89
CA SER A 104 -8.20 2.53 -2.16
C SER A 104 -7.43 1.27 -1.74
N LYS A 105 -8.16 0.18 -1.46
CA LYS A 105 -7.56 -1.12 -1.16
C LYS A 105 -6.80 -1.67 -2.38
N MET A 106 -5.64 -2.28 -2.18
CA MET A 106 -4.87 -2.90 -3.25
C MET A 106 -5.68 -4.07 -3.83
N ARG A 107 -5.99 -4.02 -5.12
CA ARG A 107 -6.59 -5.16 -5.82
C ARG A 107 -5.56 -6.27 -5.91
N LYS A 108 -5.84 -7.41 -5.26
CA LYS A 108 -5.04 -8.63 -5.41
C LYS A 108 -5.16 -9.12 -6.87
N PRO A 109 -4.05 -9.57 -7.48
CA PRO A 109 -4.07 -10.12 -8.84
C PRO A 109 -4.88 -11.41 -8.93
#